data_AF-A0A409X2U9-F1
#
_entry.id   AF-A0A409X2U9-F1
#
_cell.length_a   1.000
_cell.length_b   1.000
_cell.length_c   1.000
_cell.angle_alpha   90.00
_cell.angle_beta   90.00
_cell.angle_gamma   90.00
#
_symmetry.space_group_name_H-M   'P 1'
#
loop_
_entity.id
_entity.type
_entity.pdbx_description
1 polymer ?
#
loop_
_entity_poly.entity_id
_entity_poly.type
_entity_poly.pdbx_seq_one_letter_code
_entity_poly.pdbx_strand_id
1 'polypeptide(L)'
;MLSNSHHHHILTFYHHHLFPILVYFVFQTHTNSFTGHKYVHQYCGQALVTHCRYSVLTQELTNDLYHFDLAAWLSTCKTWNDGGGPFEQAWIELPNLFHWFKSQVSRTYPDPSRDLYERHMNAWDQYLHNELKPYLSSPYLSSILVFLTYPSAAPLWDWIHLPPLLGLKYDDSLAIVEKDREELHLLGLKTQHEPYRAMMAQFLTDRERADEYFVTKEMYADVAVKVAKYMFEPKQPGKLYQYPLPSEWVWYRRDHEDKIYRERKTKETFQVGLQYLAFFLSQAGENAELREYLEKRGLDEVRARELPREAWAVDKKAVEDEVERYLKVC
;
A
#
# COMPACT_ATOMS: atom_id res chain seq x y z
N MET A 1 42.46 -22.06 -19.01
CA MET A 1 42.27 -21.56 -17.63
C MET A 1 42.80 -20.14 -17.47
N LEU A 2 42.37 -19.20 -18.31
CA LEU A 2 42.68 -17.77 -18.20
C LEU A 2 41.47 -16.99 -18.75
N SER A 3 40.36 -16.93 -18.00
CA SER A 3 39.26 -15.99 -18.29
C SER A 3 38.46 -15.52 -17.07
N ASN A 4 38.89 -15.83 -15.84
CA ASN A 4 38.15 -15.45 -14.63
C ASN A 4 38.74 -14.25 -13.86
N SER A 5 39.95 -13.78 -14.15
CA SER A 5 40.53 -12.64 -13.40
C SER A 5 40.08 -11.27 -13.92
N HIS A 6 39.83 -11.12 -15.22
CA HIS A 6 39.40 -9.83 -15.80
C HIS A 6 37.97 -9.44 -15.43
N HIS A 7 37.04 -10.40 -15.31
CA HIS A 7 35.67 -10.11 -14.86
C HIS A 7 35.63 -9.67 -13.39
N HIS A 8 36.47 -10.25 -12.54
CA HIS A 8 36.55 -9.83 -11.14
C HIS A 8 37.12 -8.43 -11.00
N HIS A 9 38.22 -8.10 -11.68
CA HIS A 9 38.80 -6.75 -11.60
C HIS A 9 37.91 -5.64 -12.16
N ILE A 10 37.12 -5.91 -13.21
CA ILE A 10 36.17 -4.94 -13.75
C ILE A 10 35.01 -4.71 -12.76
N LEU A 11 34.44 -5.77 -12.18
CA LEU A 11 33.39 -5.65 -11.17
C LEU A 11 33.88 -4.91 -9.91
N THR A 12 35.10 -5.19 -9.45
CA THR A 12 35.72 -4.50 -8.31
C THR A 12 36.00 -3.03 -8.61
N PHE A 13 36.40 -2.68 -9.84
CA PHE A 13 36.68 -1.30 -10.25
C PHE A 13 35.40 -0.44 -10.35
N TYR A 14 34.30 -1.00 -10.90
CA TYR A 14 32.99 -0.34 -10.90
C TYR A 14 32.42 -0.18 -9.48
N HIS A 15 32.64 -1.17 -8.60
CA HIS A 15 32.18 -1.12 -7.21
C HIS A 15 32.91 -0.10 -6.33
N HIS A 16 34.23 0.08 -6.49
CA HIS A 16 35.02 0.93 -5.59
C HIS A 16 35.22 2.37 -6.06
N HIS A 17 35.13 2.66 -7.37
CA HIS A 17 35.50 3.98 -7.88
C HIS A 17 34.37 4.75 -8.54
N LEU A 18 33.41 4.11 -9.22
CA LEU A 18 32.30 4.82 -9.87
C LEU A 18 31.10 5.04 -8.94
N PHE A 19 30.89 4.13 -7.99
CA PHE A 19 29.76 4.18 -7.07
C PHE A 19 29.82 5.34 -6.05
N PRO A 20 30.96 5.60 -5.36
CA PRO A 20 31.07 6.77 -4.50
C PRO A 20 30.99 8.05 -5.32
N ILE A 21 31.50 8.07 -6.56
CA ILE A 21 31.46 9.26 -7.41
C ILE A 21 30.02 9.58 -7.88
N LEU A 22 29.21 8.57 -8.20
CA LEU A 22 27.78 8.76 -8.54
C LEU A 22 26.93 9.12 -7.32
N VAL A 23 27.16 8.48 -6.16
CA VAL A 23 26.49 8.82 -4.90
C VAL A 23 26.97 10.17 -4.32
N TYR A 24 28.16 10.64 -4.66
CA TYR A 24 28.66 11.94 -4.21
C TYR A 24 28.25 13.08 -5.15
N PHE A 25 28.29 12.87 -6.49
CA PHE A 25 27.87 13.90 -7.47
C PHE A 25 26.37 14.19 -7.44
N VAL A 26 25.56 13.18 -7.12
CA VAL A 26 24.09 13.32 -7.13
C VAL A 26 23.59 14.01 -5.85
N PHE A 27 24.37 14.02 -4.76
CA PHE A 27 23.87 14.43 -3.45
C PHE A 27 24.48 15.74 -2.92
N GLN A 28 25.51 16.31 -3.55
CA GLN A 28 26.07 17.63 -3.17
C GLN A 28 25.45 18.84 -3.88
N THR A 29 24.69 18.67 -4.98
CA THR A 29 24.10 19.81 -5.67
C THR A 29 22.74 20.17 -5.08
N HIS A 30 22.73 21.25 -4.31
CA HIS A 30 21.54 21.99 -3.88
C HIS A 30 20.48 22.06 -4.98
N THR A 31 19.28 21.62 -4.62
CA THR A 31 17.97 22.15 -4.99
C THR A 31 18.00 23.45 -5.79
N ASN A 32 18.13 23.40 -7.11
CA ASN A 32 17.52 24.38 -8.01
C ASN A 32 17.56 23.92 -9.48
N SER A 33 16.34 23.70 -9.99
CA SER A 33 15.92 23.97 -11.37
C SER A 33 16.71 23.31 -12.52
N PHE A 34 16.60 22.00 -12.77
CA PHE A 34 16.70 21.47 -14.14
C PHE A 34 16.02 20.09 -14.26
N THR A 35 15.09 19.97 -15.21
CA THR A 35 14.28 18.76 -15.50
C THR A 35 15.11 17.52 -15.86
N GLY A 36 16.39 17.68 -16.21
CA GLY A 36 17.32 16.58 -16.49
C GLY A 36 17.81 15.80 -15.25
N HIS A 37 17.78 16.41 -14.05
CA HIS A 37 18.27 15.75 -12.82
C HIS A 37 17.32 14.64 -12.34
N LYS A 38 16.02 14.77 -12.60
CA LYS A 38 14.98 13.80 -12.22
C LYS A 38 15.35 12.36 -12.60
N TYR A 39 15.75 12.13 -13.85
CA TYR A 39 16.14 10.80 -14.33
C TYR A 39 17.44 10.29 -13.69
N VAL A 40 18.42 11.17 -13.46
CA VAL A 40 19.70 10.78 -12.84
C VAL A 40 19.50 10.28 -11.42
N HIS A 41 18.75 11.02 -10.59
CA HIS A 41 18.46 10.59 -9.22
C HIS A 41 17.60 9.32 -9.18
N GLN A 42 16.68 9.13 -10.13
CA GLN A 42 15.89 7.91 -10.29
C GLN A 42 16.77 6.69 -10.63
N TYR A 43 17.62 6.81 -11.65
CA TYR A 43 18.60 5.77 -11.99
C TYR A 43 19.54 5.48 -10.84
N CYS A 44 19.98 6.50 -10.11
CA CYS A 44 20.87 6.33 -8.97
C CYS A 44 20.18 5.62 -7.80
N GLY A 45 18.89 5.88 -7.55
CA GLY A 45 18.11 5.14 -6.56
C GLY A 45 17.93 3.67 -6.94
N GLN A 46 17.56 3.37 -8.20
CA GLN A 46 17.43 2.00 -8.67
C GLN A 46 18.78 1.26 -8.68
N ALA A 47 19.83 1.94 -9.14
CA ALA A 47 21.19 1.43 -9.11
C ALA A 47 21.63 1.18 -7.67
N LEU A 48 21.33 2.08 -6.73
CA LEU A 48 21.62 1.92 -5.31
C LEU A 48 21.00 0.62 -4.78
N VAL A 49 19.69 0.39 -4.98
CA VAL A 49 19.06 -0.84 -4.48
C VAL A 49 19.63 -2.09 -5.17
N THR A 50 19.79 -2.04 -6.49
CA THR A 50 20.34 -3.16 -7.27
C THR A 50 21.76 -3.49 -6.82
N HIS A 51 22.62 -2.49 -6.66
CA HIS A 51 24.00 -2.66 -6.21
C HIS A 51 24.06 -3.15 -4.76
N CYS A 52 23.25 -2.59 -3.85
CA CYS A 52 23.18 -3.07 -2.47
C CYS A 52 22.89 -4.56 -2.43
N ARG A 53 21.85 -5.02 -3.13
CA ARG A 53 21.43 -6.44 -3.19
C ARG A 53 22.54 -7.42 -3.58
N TYR A 54 23.49 -6.99 -4.41
CA TYR A 54 24.60 -7.83 -4.89
C TYR A 54 25.96 -7.47 -4.25
N SER A 55 26.00 -6.49 -3.35
CA SER A 55 27.22 -6.04 -2.69
C SER A 55 27.49 -6.79 -1.38
N VAL A 56 28.78 -6.88 -1.04
CA VAL A 56 29.24 -7.19 0.31
C VAL A 56 29.37 -5.87 1.07
N LEU A 57 28.86 -5.81 2.30
CA LEU A 57 28.95 -4.61 3.12
C LEU A 57 30.41 -4.34 3.54
N THR A 58 31.02 -3.28 2.98
CA THR A 58 32.34 -2.79 3.39
C THR A 58 32.22 -1.67 4.42
N GLN A 59 33.33 -1.29 5.07
CA GLN A 59 33.33 -0.19 6.04
C GLN A 59 33.02 1.16 5.38
N GLU A 60 33.53 1.40 4.17
CA GLU A 60 33.26 2.60 3.37
C GLU A 60 31.77 2.65 2.98
N LEU A 61 31.24 1.56 2.44
CA LEU A 61 29.82 1.48 2.07
C LEU A 61 28.92 1.64 3.30
N THR A 62 29.30 1.11 4.46
CA THR A 62 28.58 1.33 5.72
C THR A 62 28.58 2.80 6.11
N ASN A 63 29.72 3.49 5.98
CA ASN A 63 29.80 4.93 6.27
C ASN A 63 28.91 5.73 5.31
N ASP A 64 28.95 5.43 4.01
CA ASP A 64 28.16 6.14 3.00
C ASP A 64 26.66 5.93 3.23
N LEU A 65 26.23 4.68 3.42
CA LEU A 65 24.83 4.36 3.70
C LEU A 65 24.37 4.92 5.05
N TYR A 66 25.23 4.94 6.07
CA TYR A 66 24.88 5.56 7.34
C TYR A 66 24.58 7.05 7.14
N HIS A 67 25.31 7.78 6.29
CA HIS A 67 25.01 9.19 6.03
C HIS A 67 23.94 9.41 4.95
N PHE A 68 23.41 8.36 4.33
CA PHE A 68 22.35 8.46 3.34
C PHE A 68 21.01 8.84 4.00
N ASP A 69 20.44 9.97 3.57
CA ASP A 69 19.12 10.42 4.01
C ASP A 69 18.02 9.78 3.17
N LEU A 70 17.51 8.64 3.65
CA LEU A 70 16.44 7.90 2.99
C LEU A 70 15.16 8.73 2.88
N ALA A 71 14.81 9.51 3.91
CA ALA A 71 13.57 10.29 3.92
C ALA A 71 13.62 11.40 2.86
N ALA A 72 14.74 12.13 2.77
CA ALA A 72 14.94 13.14 1.74
C ALA A 72 14.90 12.54 0.33
N TRP A 73 15.48 11.35 0.12
CA TRP A 73 15.41 10.66 -1.17
C TRP A 73 13.96 10.30 -1.54
N LEU A 74 13.18 9.74 -0.61
CA LEU A 74 11.77 9.39 -0.84
C LEU A 74 10.91 10.62 -1.16
N SER A 75 11.05 11.70 -0.38
CA SER A 75 10.35 12.97 -0.66
C SER A 75 10.72 13.53 -2.02
N THR A 76 12.00 13.48 -2.39
CA THR A 76 12.47 13.92 -3.72
C THR A 76 11.83 13.07 -4.83
N CYS A 77 11.82 11.75 -4.67
CA CYS A 77 11.16 10.84 -5.62
C CYS A 77 9.65 11.14 -5.77
N LYS A 78 8.94 11.49 -4.69
CA LYS A 78 7.51 11.86 -4.70
C LYS A 78 7.24 13.09 -5.56
N THR A 79 8.02 14.16 -5.39
CA THR A 79 7.82 15.43 -6.13
C THR A 79 7.99 15.31 -7.66
N TRP A 80 8.48 14.16 -8.13
CA TRP A 80 8.73 13.90 -9.54
C TRP A 80 7.71 12.94 -10.17
N ASN A 81 6.65 12.57 -9.45
CA ASN A 81 5.59 11.70 -9.94
C ASN A 81 4.55 12.45 -10.81
N ASP A 82 4.97 12.94 -11.98
CA ASP A 82 4.07 13.56 -12.96
C ASP A 82 3.32 12.51 -13.82
N GLY A 83 2.65 11.54 -13.19
CA GLY A 83 1.74 10.62 -13.89
C GLY A 83 2.29 9.23 -14.27
N GLY A 84 2.93 8.52 -13.32
CA GLY A 84 3.25 7.08 -13.51
C GLY A 84 4.64 6.80 -14.06
N GLY A 85 5.61 7.65 -13.71
CA GLY A 85 7.03 7.47 -14.06
C GLY A 85 7.83 6.62 -13.06
N PRO A 86 9.17 6.69 -13.11
CA PRO A 86 10.13 5.87 -12.33
C PRO A 86 10.00 5.94 -10.78
N PHE A 87 9.06 6.74 -10.27
CA PHE A 87 8.57 6.71 -8.89
C PHE A 87 7.98 5.34 -8.51
N GLU A 88 7.26 4.67 -9.42
CA GLU A 88 6.70 3.33 -9.17
C GLU A 88 7.82 2.32 -8.86
N GLN A 89 8.98 2.40 -9.54
CA GLN A 89 10.08 1.45 -9.33
C GLN A 89 10.75 1.62 -7.96
N ALA A 90 10.88 2.85 -7.46
CA ALA A 90 11.47 3.09 -6.14
C ALA A 90 10.65 2.42 -5.03
N TRP A 91 9.32 2.48 -5.10
CA TRP A 91 8.43 1.78 -4.17
C TRP A 91 8.54 0.26 -4.26
N ILE A 92 8.68 -0.28 -5.47
CA ILE A 92 8.85 -1.73 -5.69
C ILE A 92 10.18 -2.23 -5.08
N GLU A 93 11.24 -1.43 -5.18
CA GLU A 93 12.58 -1.81 -4.74
C GLU A 93 12.87 -1.51 -3.26
N LEU A 94 12.16 -0.54 -2.65
CA LEU A 94 12.36 -0.14 -1.26
C LEU A 94 12.32 -1.34 -0.27
N PRO A 95 11.36 -2.28 -0.36
CA PRO A 95 11.34 -3.47 0.50
C PRO A 95 12.57 -4.37 0.32
N ASN A 96 13.13 -4.45 -0.89
CA ASN A 96 14.36 -5.22 -1.15
C ASN A 96 15.56 -4.57 -0.47
N LEU A 97 15.63 -3.23 -0.47
CA LEU A 97 16.68 -2.49 0.23
C LEU A 97 16.62 -2.73 1.75
N PHE A 98 15.43 -2.65 2.34
CA PHE A 98 15.23 -2.95 3.76
C PHE A 98 15.56 -4.40 4.14
N HIS A 99 15.15 -5.35 3.30
CA HIS A 99 15.52 -6.74 3.47
C HIS A 99 17.04 -6.92 3.43
N TRP A 100 17.71 -6.23 2.50
CA TRP A 100 19.17 -6.25 2.42
C TRP A 100 19.80 -5.67 3.70
N PHE A 101 19.41 -4.48 4.17
CA PHE A 101 19.90 -3.91 5.43
C PHE A 101 19.77 -4.91 6.58
N LYS A 102 18.58 -5.50 6.73
CA LYS A 102 18.30 -6.51 7.77
C LYS A 102 19.20 -7.74 7.66
N SER A 103 19.48 -8.20 6.44
CA SER A 103 20.36 -9.34 6.21
C SER A 103 21.82 -9.08 6.63
N GLN A 104 22.26 -7.82 6.58
CA GLN A 104 23.61 -7.43 7.01
C GLN A 104 23.75 -7.38 8.55
N VAL A 105 22.65 -7.09 9.27
CA VAL A 105 22.62 -7.05 10.76
C VAL A 105 23.19 -8.34 11.36
N SER A 106 22.74 -9.48 10.85
CA SER A 106 23.14 -10.80 11.34
C SER A 106 24.57 -11.23 10.97
N ARG A 107 25.23 -10.53 10.03
CA ARG A 107 26.47 -11.01 9.39
C ARG A 107 27.70 -10.16 9.68
N THR A 108 27.55 -8.86 9.95
CA THR A 108 28.66 -7.93 9.72
C THR A 108 28.80 -6.77 10.69
N TYR A 109 27.88 -6.54 11.65
CA TYR A 109 28.02 -5.40 12.58
C TYR A 109 28.73 -5.78 13.88
N PRO A 110 29.98 -5.35 14.09
CA PRO A 110 30.62 -5.40 15.40
C PRO A 110 30.08 -4.32 16.36
N ASP A 111 29.41 -3.27 15.84
CA ASP A 111 28.87 -2.14 16.61
C ASP A 111 27.35 -1.97 16.34
N PRO A 112 26.48 -2.30 17.33
CA PRO A 112 25.04 -2.12 17.23
C PRO A 112 24.61 -0.67 16.98
N SER A 113 25.41 0.33 17.36
CA SER A 113 25.08 1.75 17.15
C SER A 113 25.09 2.17 15.68
N ARG A 114 25.58 1.30 14.80
CA ARG A 114 25.64 1.52 13.34
C ARG A 114 24.69 0.63 12.56
N ASP A 115 23.68 0.07 13.20
CA ASP A 115 22.66 -0.74 12.52
C ASP A 115 21.95 0.09 11.44
N LEU A 116 22.29 -0.19 10.17
CA LEU A 116 21.68 0.49 9.03
C LEU A 116 20.18 0.19 8.92
N TYR A 117 19.74 -1.01 9.32
CA TYR A 117 18.32 -1.36 9.28
C TYR A 117 17.54 -0.50 10.25
N GLU A 118 17.96 -0.43 11.52
CA GLU A 118 17.29 0.39 12.54
C GLU A 118 17.29 1.86 12.13
N ARG A 119 18.46 2.39 11.72
CA ARG A 119 18.60 3.78 11.29
C ARG A 119 17.66 4.14 10.14
N HIS A 120 17.66 3.35 9.07
CA HIS A 120 16.83 3.64 7.91
C HIS A 120 15.35 3.33 8.16
N MET A 121 15.02 2.42 9.08
CA MET A 121 13.64 2.19 9.48
C MET A 121 13.08 3.39 10.22
N ASN A 122 13.86 3.99 11.12
CA ASN A 122 13.49 5.23 11.80
C ASN A 122 13.29 6.39 10.80
N ALA A 123 14.13 6.49 9.78
CA ALA A 123 13.98 7.50 8.72
C ALA A 123 12.71 7.25 7.87
N TRP A 124 12.41 5.99 7.56
CA TRP A 124 11.16 5.60 6.88
C TRP A 124 9.92 5.94 7.70
N ASP A 125 9.95 5.67 9.00
CA ASP A 125 8.85 6.00 9.91
C ASP A 125 8.63 7.51 9.99
N GLN A 126 9.70 8.29 10.11
CA GLN A 126 9.63 9.76 10.07
C GLN A 126 9.06 10.29 8.76
N TYR A 127 9.43 9.67 7.63
CA TYR A 127 8.84 10.00 6.33
C TYR A 127 7.33 9.73 6.35
N LEU A 128 6.89 8.53 6.76
CA LEU A 128 5.46 8.20 6.84
C LEU A 128 4.68 9.13 7.77
N HIS A 129 5.24 9.47 8.94
CA HIS A 129 4.64 10.44 9.87
C HIS A 129 4.39 11.81 9.22
N ASN A 130 5.24 12.24 8.27
CA ASN A 130 5.02 13.50 7.57
C ASN A 130 3.95 13.37 6.47
N GLU A 131 3.94 12.25 5.76
CA GLU A 131 3.07 12.02 4.61
C GLU A 131 1.65 11.60 5.01
N LEU A 132 1.47 11.01 6.19
CA LEU A 132 0.17 10.54 6.67
C LEU A 132 -0.65 11.61 7.38
N LYS A 133 -0.05 12.76 7.76
CA LYS A 133 -0.76 13.89 8.39
C LYS A 133 -2.09 14.25 7.70
N PRO A 134 -2.17 14.35 6.36
CA PRO A 134 -3.42 14.66 5.66
C PRO A 134 -4.50 13.58 5.84
N TYR A 135 -4.13 12.33 6.14
CA TYR A 135 -5.06 11.20 6.27
C TYR A 135 -5.84 11.21 7.59
N LEU A 136 -5.34 11.91 8.62
CA LEU A 136 -6.07 12.12 9.88
C LEU A 136 -7.09 13.27 9.78
N SER A 137 -6.97 14.14 8.78
CA SER A 137 -7.88 15.27 8.59
C SER A 137 -9.27 14.91 8.05
N SER A 138 -9.48 13.66 7.60
CA SER A 138 -10.73 13.19 7.00
C SER A 138 -11.07 11.77 7.45
N PRO A 139 -12.29 11.52 7.98
CA PRO A 139 -12.74 10.18 8.37
C PRO A 139 -12.63 9.14 7.25
N TYR A 140 -12.72 9.57 5.99
CA TYR A 140 -12.59 8.68 4.83
C TYR A 140 -11.15 8.31 4.54
N LEU A 141 -10.23 9.27 4.60
CA LEU A 141 -8.80 8.98 4.42
C LEU A 141 -8.28 8.09 5.55
N SER A 142 -8.74 8.30 6.78
CA SER A 142 -8.43 7.39 7.89
C SER A 142 -8.93 5.97 7.62
N SER A 143 -10.08 5.82 6.94
CA SER A 143 -10.60 4.51 6.55
C SER A 143 -9.71 3.83 5.48
N ILE A 144 -9.09 4.59 4.56
CA ILE A 144 -8.13 4.07 3.58
C ILE A 144 -6.94 3.39 4.29
N LEU A 145 -6.46 3.98 5.39
CA LEU A 145 -5.36 3.39 6.18
C LEU A 145 -5.75 2.02 6.73
N VAL A 146 -7.00 1.86 7.19
CA VAL A 146 -7.52 0.56 7.65
C VAL A 146 -7.51 -0.46 6.51
N PHE A 147 -7.95 -0.07 5.30
CA PHE A 147 -7.92 -0.97 4.12
C PHE A 147 -6.51 -1.39 3.72
N LEU A 148 -5.50 -0.55 3.92
CA LEU A 148 -4.10 -0.90 3.61
C LEU A 148 -3.55 -2.02 4.49
N THR A 149 -4.10 -2.20 5.70
CA THR A 149 -3.69 -3.28 6.61
C THR A 149 -4.17 -4.67 6.15
N TYR A 150 -5.03 -4.74 5.13
CA TYR A 150 -5.50 -6.02 4.61
C TYR A 150 -4.33 -6.80 3.98
N PRO A 151 -4.03 -8.02 4.47
CA PRO A 151 -2.78 -8.72 4.15
C PRO A 151 -2.77 -9.38 2.76
N SER A 152 -3.88 -9.42 2.03
CA SER A 152 -4.00 -10.32 0.88
C SER A 152 -3.36 -9.77 -0.39
N ALA A 153 -2.57 -10.63 -1.05
CA ALA A 153 -2.19 -10.52 -2.46
C ALA A 153 -3.39 -10.77 -3.42
N ALA A 154 -4.60 -10.40 -2.99
CA ALA A 154 -5.82 -10.69 -3.71
C ALA A 154 -5.83 -9.86 -5.00
N PRO A 155 -6.01 -10.50 -6.18
CA PRO A 155 -6.08 -9.81 -7.47
C PRO A 155 -7.29 -8.86 -7.60
N LEU A 156 -8.18 -8.86 -6.61
CA LEU A 156 -9.36 -8.00 -6.53
C LEU A 156 -9.14 -6.74 -5.67
N TRP A 157 -7.91 -6.47 -5.24
CA TRP A 157 -7.54 -5.18 -4.66
C TRP A 157 -7.51 -4.13 -5.78
N ASP A 158 -8.68 -3.63 -6.14
CA ASP A 158 -8.89 -2.49 -7.02
C ASP A 158 -9.60 -1.41 -6.19
N TRP A 159 -8.99 -0.24 -6.09
CA TRP A 159 -9.52 0.86 -5.29
C TRP A 159 -10.92 1.29 -5.71
N ILE A 160 -11.34 0.96 -6.94
CA ILE A 160 -12.71 1.19 -7.41
C ILE A 160 -13.76 0.60 -6.46
N HIS A 161 -13.40 -0.42 -5.68
CA HIS A 161 -14.27 -1.09 -4.73
C HIS A 161 -14.36 -0.38 -3.38
N LEU A 162 -13.35 0.41 -2.99
CA LEU A 162 -13.28 1.04 -1.66
C LEU A 162 -14.37 2.11 -1.44
N PRO A 163 -14.58 3.10 -2.33
CA PRO A 163 -15.60 4.11 -2.11
C PRO A 163 -17.02 3.54 -1.95
N PRO A 164 -17.48 2.59 -2.79
CA PRO A 164 -18.78 1.94 -2.58
C PRO A 164 -18.89 1.26 -1.21
N LEU A 165 -17.85 0.52 -0.79
CA LEU A 165 -17.82 -0.18 0.50
C LEU A 165 -17.86 0.78 1.69
N LEU A 166 -17.33 2.00 1.52
CA LEU A 166 -17.40 3.08 2.49
C LEU A 166 -18.72 3.86 2.46
N GLY A 167 -19.64 3.53 1.54
CA GLY A 167 -20.91 4.24 1.36
C GLY A 167 -20.76 5.64 0.77
N LEU A 168 -19.64 5.93 0.13
CA LEU A 168 -19.41 7.22 -0.53
C LEU A 168 -20.28 7.37 -1.78
N LYS A 169 -20.69 8.61 -2.09
CA LYS A 169 -21.23 8.91 -3.42
C LYS A 169 -20.08 9.05 -4.41
N TYR A 170 -20.40 8.92 -5.69
CA TYR A 170 -19.39 9.04 -6.75
C TYR A 170 -18.64 10.38 -6.70
N ASP A 171 -19.37 11.50 -6.66
CA ASP A 171 -18.75 12.83 -6.67
C ASP A 171 -17.82 13.04 -5.46
N ASP A 172 -18.24 12.56 -4.27
CA ASP A 172 -17.43 12.60 -3.05
C ASP A 172 -16.17 11.73 -3.18
N SER A 173 -16.28 10.60 -3.89
CA SER A 173 -15.14 9.71 -4.11
C SER A 173 -14.08 10.32 -5.02
N LEU A 174 -14.45 11.16 -5.98
CA LEU A 174 -13.49 11.84 -6.87
C LEU A 174 -12.57 12.77 -6.08
N ALA A 175 -13.13 13.56 -5.16
CA ALA A 175 -12.35 14.47 -4.32
C ALA A 175 -11.38 13.71 -3.40
N ILE A 176 -11.79 12.56 -2.89
CA ILE A 176 -10.94 11.70 -2.04
C ILE A 176 -9.81 11.08 -2.86
N VAL A 177 -10.11 10.59 -4.07
CA VAL A 177 -9.11 10.02 -4.98
C VAL A 177 -8.09 11.06 -5.41
N GLU A 178 -8.54 12.28 -5.72
CA GLU A 178 -7.64 13.37 -6.08
C GLU A 178 -6.72 13.72 -4.92
N LYS A 179 -7.27 13.87 -3.70
CA LYS A 179 -6.47 14.13 -2.51
C LYS A 179 -5.48 13.00 -2.20
N ASP A 180 -5.88 11.74 -2.32
CA ASP A 180 -4.98 10.61 -2.14
C ASP A 180 -3.85 10.60 -3.20
N ARG A 181 -4.18 10.95 -4.46
CA ARG A 181 -3.22 11.04 -5.57
C ARG A 181 -2.15 12.10 -5.36
N GLU A 182 -2.53 13.25 -4.81
CA GLU A 182 -1.59 14.32 -4.44
C GLU A 182 -0.68 13.91 -3.26
N GLU A 183 -1.10 12.92 -2.47
CA GLU A 183 -0.39 12.45 -1.29
C GLU A 183 0.42 11.16 -1.52
N LEU A 184 0.07 10.05 -0.86
CA LEU A 184 0.80 8.79 -0.95
C LEU A 184 0.30 7.89 -2.09
N HIS A 185 -0.75 8.31 -2.80
CA HIS A 185 -1.39 7.59 -3.89
C HIS A 185 -1.73 6.14 -3.53
N LEU A 186 -2.28 5.96 -2.33
CA LEU A 186 -2.54 4.65 -1.73
C LEU A 186 -3.60 3.91 -2.50
N LEU A 187 -4.59 4.58 -3.08
CA LEU A 187 -5.62 3.96 -3.91
C LEU A 187 -5.06 3.44 -5.24
N GLY A 188 -3.98 4.03 -5.78
CA GLY A 188 -3.42 3.65 -7.07
C GLY A 188 -2.51 2.42 -7.09
N LEU A 189 -2.29 1.75 -5.96
CA LEU A 189 -1.23 0.74 -5.83
C LEU A 189 -1.57 -0.56 -6.60
N LYS A 190 -0.90 -0.76 -7.73
CA LYS A 190 -0.96 -2.04 -8.47
C LYS A 190 -0.32 -3.18 -7.67
N THR A 191 -0.63 -4.44 -8.01
CA THR A 191 -0.06 -5.67 -7.41
C THR A 191 1.46 -5.68 -7.27
N GLN A 192 2.20 -5.06 -8.20
CA GLN A 192 3.66 -4.92 -8.10
C GLN A 192 4.14 -4.16 -6.85
N HIS A 193 3.28 -3.35 -6.23
CA HIS A 193 3.54 -2.59 -5.01
C HIS A 193 3.11 -3.32 -3.73
N GLU A 194 2.73 -4.60 -3.81
CA GLU A 194 2.36 -5.39 -2.62
C GLU A 194 3.43 -5.41 -1.52
N PRO A 195 4.74 -5.55 -1.84
CA PRO A 195 5.78 -5.48 -0.82
C PRO A 195 5.84 -4.11 -0.12
N TYR A 196 5.58 -3.03 -0.87
CA TYR A 196 5.49 -1.68 -0.32
C TYR A 196 4.27 -1.52 0.58
N ARG A 197 3.11 -2.00 0.13
CA ARG A 197 1.88 -2.04 0.94
C ARG A 197 2.09 -2.83 2.22
N ALA A 198 2.80 -3.95 2.17
CA ALA A 198 3.11 -4.74 3.35
C ALA A 198 3.98 -3.97 4.36
N MET A 199 4.95 -3.16 3.91
CA MET A 199 5.71 -2.28 4.79
C MET A 199 4.83 -1.21 5.45
N MET A 200 3.93 -0.58 4.71
CA MET A 200 2.98 0.38 5.28
C MET A 200 2.01 -0.28 6.26
N ALA A 201 1.48 -1.46 5.93
CA ALA A 201 0.63 -2.23 6.83
C ALA A 201 1.35 -2.57 8.15
N GLN A 202 2.63 -2.96 8.09
CA GLN A 202 3.46 -3.19 9.28
C GLN A 202 3.62 -1.93 10.12
N PHE A 203 3.87 -0.77 9.49
CA PHE A 203 3.91 0.50 10.21
C PHE A 203 2.57 0.79 10.90
N LEU A 204 1.47 0.77 10.14
CA LEU A 204 0.13 1.08 10.63
C LEU A 204 -0.37 0.14 11.74
N THR A 205 0.19 -1.06 11.85
CA THR A 205 -0.18 -2.05 12.87
C THR A 205 0.85 -2.18 14.00
N ASP A 206 1.88 -1.32 14.02
CA ASP A 206 2.87 -1.22 15.09
C ASP A 206 2.66 0.07 15.88
N ARG A 207 2.17 -0.07 17.12
CA ARG A 207 1.85 1.08 17.98
C ARG A 207 3.08 1.93 18.31
N GLU A 208 4.25 1.31 18.48
CA GLU A 208 5.45 2.05 18.87
C GLU A 208 5.97 2.90 17.72
N ARG A 209 5.77 2.44 16.47
CA ARG A 209 6.21 3.14 15.26
C ARG A 209 5.20 4.16 14.76
N ALA A 210 3.92 3.80 14.71
CA ALA A 210 2.90 4.65 14.09
C ALA A 210 2.30 5.71 15.00
N ASP A 211 2.44 5.61 16.32
CA ASP A 211 1.90 6.58 17.29
C ASP A 211 0.42 6.95 16.99
N GLU A 212 0.13 8.20 16.59
CA GLU A 212 -1.22 8.67 16.25
C GLU A 212 -1.83 8.02 14.98
N TYR A 213 -1.01 7.42 14.12
CA TYR A 213 -1.44 6.73 12.89
C TYR A 213 -1.71 5.24 13.10
N PHE A 214 -1.52 4.73 14.32
CA PHE A 214 -1.76 3.33 14.66
C PHE A 214 -3.23 2.96 14.42
N VAL A 215 -3.46 1.95 13.57
CA VAL A 215 -4.81 1.47 13.26
C VAL A 215 -5.36 0.69 14.44
N THR A 216 -6.34 1.28 15.12
CA THR A 216 -6.92 0.71 16.33
C THR A 216 -8.03 -0.29 16.02
N LYS A 217 -8.39 -1.07 17.05
CA LYS A 217 -9.54 -1.99 17.00
C LYS A 217 -10.86 -1.28 16.74
N GLU A 218 -11.00 -0.05 17.22
CA GLU A 218 -12.17 0.81 16.99
C GLU A 218 -12.24 1.25 15.53
N MET A 219 -11.11 1.61 14.93
CA MET A 219 -11.06 1.95 13.50
C MET A 219 -11.46 0.76 12.62
N TYR A 220 -11.05 -0.46 12.97
CA TYR A 220 -11.51 -1.68 12.31
C TYR A 220 -13.02 -1.87 12.44
N ALA A 221 -13.59 -1.65 13.63
CA ALA A 221 -15.03 -1.76 13.86
C ALA A 221 -15.80 -0.72 13.02
N ASP A 222 -15.35 0.53 12.98
CA ASP A 222 -15.99 1.61 12.20
C ASP A 222 -16.01 1.29 10.70
N VAL A 223 -14.92 0.74 10.16
CA VAL A 223 -14.87 0.30 8.76
C VAL A 223 -15.74 -0.93 8.54
N ALA A 224 -15.74 -1.89 9.47
CA ALA A 224 -16.60 -3.07 9.41
C ALA A 224 -18.09 -2.69 9.37
N VAL A 225 -18.53 -1.66 10.11
CA VAL A 225 -19.91 -1.14 10.05
C VAL A 225 -20.24 -0.66 8.64
N LYS A 226 -19.36 0.15 8.02
CA LYS A 226 -19.58 0.71 6.67
C LYS A 226 -19.66 -0.42 5.64
N VAL A 227 -18.74 -1.38 5.70
CA VAL A 227 -18.74 -2.55 4.83
C VAL A 227 -19.99 -3.38 5.05
N ALA A 228 -20.37 -3.68 6.30
CA ALA A 228 -21.59 -4.42 6.62
C ALA A 228 -22.85 -3.72 6.08
N LYS A 229 -22.96 -2.39 6.23
CA LYS A 229 -24.04 -1.59 5.62
C LYS A 229 -24.06 -1.73 4.11
N TYR A 230 -22.89 -1.66 3.45
CA TYR A 230 -22.83 -1.91 2.03
C TYR A 230 -23.30 -3.33 1.67
N MET A 231 -22.93 -4.32 2.48
CA MET A 231 -23.17 -5.75 2.22
C MET A 231 -24.60 -6.21 2.54
N PHE A 232 -25.25 -5.65 3.55
CA PHE A 232 -26.52 -6.18 4.07
C PHE A 232 -27.71 -5.26 3.80
N GLU A 233 -27.51 -3.99 3.45
CA GLU A 233 -28.65 -3.13 3.13
C GLU A 233 -29.22 -3.40 1.74
N PRO A 234 -30.55 -3.41 1.58
CA PRO A 234 -31.17 -3.50 0.27
C PRO A 234 -30.65 -2.41 -0.64
N LYS A 235 -30.12 -2.78 -1.79
CA LYS A 235 -29.73 -1.82 -2.80
C LYS A 235 -30.96 -1.44 -3.60
N GLN A 236 -31.18 -0.14 -3.84
CA GLN A 236 -32.26 0.24 -4.76
C GLN A 236 -31.93 -0.28 -6.17
N PRO A 237 -32.83 -1.05 -6.81
CA PRO A 237 -32.69 -1.45 -8.20
C PRO A 237 -32.44 -0.21 -9.06
N GLY A 238 -31.39 -0.20 -9.87
CA GLY A 238 -31.00 0.96 -10.68
C GLY A 238 -30.14 2.03 -9.98
N LYS A 239 -29.86 1.94 -8.66
CA LYS A 239 -28.94 2.84 -7.94
C LYS A 239 -27.61 2.24 -7.48
N LEU A 240 -27.42 0.92 -7.62
CA LEU A 240 -26.07 0.29 -7.58
C LEU A 240 -25.10 0.88 -8.63
N TYR A 241 -25.64 1.64 -9.58
CA TYR A 241 -25.05 2.00 -10.87
C TYR A 241 -24.58 3.45 -10.97
N GLN A 242 -24.44 4.18 -9.85
CA GLN A 242 -24.14 5.62 -9.86
C GLN A 242 -22.65 5.96 -9.99
N TYR A 243 -21.74 4.99 -10.17
CA TYR A 243 -20.35 5.26 -10.53
C TYR A 243 -20.23 5.29 -12.07
N PRO A 244 -20.24 6.46 -12.74
CA PRO A 244 -19.85 6.54 -14.14
C PRO A 244 -18.38 6.13 -14.27
N LEU A 245 -18.09 5.37 -15.32
CA LEU A 245 -16.73 4.91 -15.60
C LEU A 245 -15.85 6.09 -16.01
N PRO A 246 -14.56 6.11 -15.60
CA PRO A 246 -13.62 7.14 -16.03
C PRO A 246 -13.62 7.32 -17.55
N SER A 247 -13.45 8.56 -18.00
CA SER A 247 -13.40 8.92 -19.42
C SER A 247 -12.23 8.25 -20.14
N GLU A 248 -11.12 8.00 -19.45
CA GLU A 248 -9.92 7.36 -19.99
C GLU A 248 -10.06 5.87 -20.36
N TRP A 249 -11.18 5.21 -20.04
CA TRP A 249 -11.42 3.78 -20.33
C TRP A 249 -12.11 3.57 -21.70
N VAL A 250 -11.81 4.46 -22.67
CA VAL A 250 -12.44 4.53 -24.00
C VAL A 250 -12.28 3.24 -24.80
N TRP A 251 -11.15 2.54 -24.66
CA TRP A 251 -10.84 1.34 -25.43
C TRP A 251 -11.76 0.16 -25.08
N TYR A 252 -12.34 0.11 -23.88
CA TYR A 252 -13.21 -0.99 -23.44
C TYR A 252 -14.72 -0.70 -23.60
N ARG A 253 -15.11 0.58 -23.73
CA ARG A 253 -16.49 0.99 -24.08
C ARG A 253 -16.90 0.51 -25.47
N ARG A 254 -15.94 0.20 -26.33
CA ARG A 254 -16.18 -0.19 -27.72
C ARG A 254 -16.78 -1.58 -27.85
N ASP A 255 -16.58 -2.46 -26.87
CA ASP A 255 -16.84 -3.90 -27.00
C ASP A 255 -17.94 -4.43 -26.06
N HIS A 256 -18.41 -3.67 -25.07
CA HIS A 256 -19.38 -4.14 -24.06
C HIS A 256 -20.48 -3.13 -23.71
N GLU A 257 -21.72 -3.60 -23.56
CA GLU A 257 -22.83 -2.80 -23.04
C GLU A 257 -22.58 -2.40 -21.58
N ASP A 258 -22.63 -1.09 -21.28
CA ASP A 258 -22.43 -0.47 -19.95
C ASP A 258 -23.14 -1.21 -18.80
N LYS A 259 -24.31 -1.82 -19.06
CA LYS A 259 -25.10 -2.55 -18.08
C LYS A 259 -24.41 -3.83 -17.58
N ILE A 260 -23.81 -4.62 -18.49
CA ILE A 260 -23.13 -5.88 -18.18
C ILE A 260 -21.88 -5.61 -17.33
N TYR A 261 -21.14 -4.55 -17.67
CA TYR A 261 -19.95 -4.17 -16.92
C TYR A 261 -20.26 -3.70 -15.50
N ARG A 262 -21.28 -2.83 -15.33
CA ARG A 262 -21.67 -2.36 -13.98
C ARG A 262 -22.15 -3.52 -13.10
N GLU A 263 -22.87 -4.48 -13.69
CA GLU A 263 -23.25 -5.71 -12.99
C GLU A 263 -22.03 -6.54 -12.59
N ARG A 264 -21.04 -6.71 -13.48
CA ARG A 264 -19.78 -7.40 -13.18
C ARG A 264 -19.02 -6.74 -12.03
N LYS A 265 -18.79 -5.42 -12.09
CA LYS A 265 -18.08 -4.67 -11.05
C LYS A 265 -18.82 -4.65 -9.72
N THR A 266 -20.15 -4.66 -9.74
CA THR A 266 -20.95 -4.79 -8.51
C THR A 266 -20.72 -6.15 -7.84
N LYS A 267 -20.73 -7.23 -8.63
CA LYS A 267 -20.42 -8.58 -8.13
C LYS A 267 -18.99 -8.67 -7.60
N GLU A 268 -18.02 -8.09 -8.30
CA GLU A 268 -16.62 -7.97 -7.83
C GLU A 268 -16.54 -7.19 -6.51
N THR A 269 -17.20 -6.03 -6.41
CA THR A 269 -17.23 -5.21 -5.18
C THR A 269 -17.84 -5.96 -4.01
N PHE A 270 -18.91 -6.72 -4.27
CA PHE A 270 -19.52 -7.56 -3.24
C PHE A 270 -18.58 -8.67 -2.78
N GLN A 271 -17.92 -9.36 -3.71
CA GLN A 271 -16.92 -10.38 -3.38
C GLN A 271 -15.78 -9.80 -2.53
N VAL A 272 -15.26 -8.64 -2.94
CA VAL A 272 -14.25 -7.88 -2.19
C VAL A 272 -14.76 -7.50 -0.79
N GLY A 273 -16.02 -7.08 -0.69
CA GLY A 273 -16.68 -6.78 0.57
C GLY A 273 -16.76 -8.00 1.51
N LEU A 274 -17.00 -9.21 1.00
CA LEU A 274 -16.98 -10.43 1.82
C LEU A 274 -15.59 -10.66 2.43
N GLN A 275 -14.54 -10.56 1.60
CA GLN A 275 -13.16 -10.77 2.04
C GLN A 275 -12.72 -9.75 3.10
N TYR A 276 -13.03 -8.47 2.86
CA TYR A 276 -12.70 -7.40 3.79
C TYR A 276 -13.51 -7.47 5.08
N LEU A 277 -14.80 -7.77 5.01
CA LEU A 277 -15.65 -7.80 6.20
C LEU A 277 -15.17 -8.87 7.19
N ALA A 278 -14.87 -10.08 6.71
CA ALA A 278 -14.33 -11.14 7.56
C ALA A 278 -13.02 -10.69 8.24
N PHE A 279 -12.10 -10.09 7.47
CA PHE A 279 -10.85 -9.58 8.02
C PHE A 279 -11.08 -8.47 9.07
N PHE A 280 -11.90 -7.45 8.78
CA PHE A 280 -12.09 -6.33 9.71
C PHE A 280 -12.83 -6.76 10.98
N LEU A 281 -13.83 -7.65 10.88
CA LEU A 281 -14.46 -8.27 12.04
C LEU A 281 -13.42 -9.01 12.89
N SER A 282 -12.44 -9.63 12.24
CA SER A 282 -11.42 -10.39 12.97
C SER A 282 -10.49 -9.54 13.83
N GLN A 283 -10.32 -8.27 13.45
CA GLN A 283 -9.46 -7.29 14.13
C GLN A 283 -10.24 -6.30 14.99
N ALA A 284 -11.56 -6.19 14.79
CA ALA A 284 -12.43 -5.24 15.46
C ALA A 284 -12.48 -5.47 16.98
N GLY A 285 -12.60 -4.37 17.72
CA GLY A 285 -12.91 -4.36 19.14
C GLY A 285 -14.42 -4.28 19.38
N GLU A 286 -14.82 -4.31 20.66
CA GLU A 286 -16.22 -4.15 21.04
C GLU A 286 -16.76 -2.79 20.56
N ASN A 287 -17.80 -2.82 19.75
CA ASN A 287 -18.48 -1.64 19.22
C ASN A 287 -19.99 -1.91 19.21
N ALA A 288 -20.73 -1.08 19.96
CA ALA A 288 -22.17 -1.23 20.15
C ALA A 288 -22.96 -1.06 18.85
N GLU A 289 -22.57 -0.12 17.98
CA GLU A 289 -23.23 0.09 16.68
C GLU A 289 -23.04 -1.14 15.79
N LEU A 290 -21.81 -1.67 15.69
CA LEU A 290 -21.51 -2.85 14.90
C LEU A 290 -22.27 -4.07 15.42
N ARG A 291 -22.27 -4.28 16.73
CA ARG A 291 -23.00 -5.38 17.37
C ARG A 291 -24.50 -5.28 17.09
N GLU A 292 -25.11 -4.14 17.39
CA GLU A 292 -26.53 -3.90 17.15
C GLU A 292 -26.90 -4.09 15.67
N TYR A 293 -26.04 -3.63 14.77
CA TYR A 293 -26.23 -3.77 13.33
C TYR A 293 -26.23 -5.24 12.89
N LEU A 294 -25.24 -6.01 13.33
CA LEU A 294 -25.09 -7.43 12.99
C LEU A 294 -26.22 -8.29 13.58
N GLU A 295 -26.62 -8.04 14.84
CA GLU A 295 -27.73 -8.75 15.49
C GLU A 295 -29.07 -8.51 14.78
N LYS A 296 -29.32 -7.28 14.31
CA LYS A 296 -30.59 -6.91 13.67
C LYS A 296 -30.71 -7.35 12.22
N ARG A 297 -29.61 -7.35 11.46
CA ARG A 297 -29.66 -7.52 10.01
C ARG A 297 -29.27 -8.92 9.55
N GLY A 298 -28.38 -9.61 10.27
CA GLY A 298 -27.81 -10.87 9.81
C GLY A 298 -27.17 -10.76 8.42
N LEU A 299 -26.59 -11.86 7.91
CA LEU A 299 -26.25 -11.96 6.49
C LEU A 299 -27.55 -12.16 5.70
N ASP A 300 -28.02 -11.11 5.05
CA ASP A 300 -29.27 -11.06 4.31
C ASP A 300 -29.49 -12.30 3.41
N GLU A 301 -30.62 -13.01 3.61
CA GLU A 301 -31.06 -14.13 2.76
C GLU A 301 -31.22 -13.70 1.29
N VAL A 302 -31.51 -12.42 1.03
CA VAL A 302 -31.78 -11.89 -0.32
C VAL A 302 -30.53 -11.95 -1.21
N ARG A 303 -29.34 -11.64 -0.70
CA ARG A 303 -28.10 -11.72 -1.50
C ARG A 303 -27.54 -13.14 -1.59
N ALA A 304 -27.90 -14.03 -0.66
CA ALA A 304 -27.58 -15.45 -0.75
C ALA A 304 -28.25 -16.15 -1.96
N ARG A 305 -29.34 -15.59 -2.50
CA ARG A 305 -30.03 -16.10 -3.71
C ARG A 305 -29.46 -15.55 -5.02
N GLU A 306 -28.88 -14.35 -5.00
CA GLU A 306 -28.36 -13.68 -6.20
C GLU A 306 -26.91 -14.05 -6.55
N LEU A 307 -26.24 -14.86 -5.72
CA LEU A 307 -24.84 -15.20 -5.84
C LEU A 307 -24.64 -16.68 -6.23
N PRO A 308 -24.62 -17.05 -7.53
CA PRO A 308 -24.81 -18.42 -7.96
C PRO A 308 -23.48 -19.15 -8.21
N ARG A 309 -22.44 -18.98 -7.39
CA ARG A 309 -21.15 -19.66 -7.60
C ARG A 309 -20.58 -20.27 -6.32
N GLU A 310 -20.22 -21.55 -6.39
CA GLU A 310 -19.43 -22.28 -5.38
C GLU A 310 -18.18 -21.50 -4.95
N ALA A 311 -17.59 -20.72 -5.87
CA ALA A 311 -16.43 -19.85 -5.62
C ALA A 311 -16.64 -18.81 -4.51
N TRP A 312 -17.89 -18.47 -4.16
CA TRP A 312 -18.20 -17.47 -3.14
C TRP A 312 -18.65 -18.09 -1.81
N ALA A 313 -18.87 -19.41 -1.77
CA ALA A 313 -19.29 -20.10 -0.57
C ALA A 313 -18.24 -20.01 0.55
N VAL A 314 -16.95 -20.01 0.18
CA VAL A 314 -15.83 -19.90 1.13
C VAL A 314 -15.80 -18.51 1.77
N ASP A 315 -15.76 -17.44 0.96
CA ASP A 315 -15.73 -16.07 1.46
C ASP A 315 -17.00 -15.74 2.28
N LYS A 316 -18.17 -16.23 1.84
CA LYS A 316 -19.42 -16.08 2.58
C LYS A 316 -19.34 -16.77 3.94
N LYS A 317 -18.92 -18.03 3.97
CA LYS A 317 -18.80 -18.80 5.21
C LYS A 317 -17.82 -18.14 6.17
N ALA A 318 -16.70 -17.62 5.67
CA ALA A 318 -15.74 -16.87 6.49
C ALA A 318 -16.39 -15.65 7.16
N VAL A 319 -17.25 -14.91 6.45
CA VAL A 319 -18.01 -13.80 7.06
C VAL A 319 -19.01 -14.31 8.10
N GLU A 320 -19.75 -15.38 7.81
CA GLU A 320 -20.71 -15.99 8.74
C GLU A 320 -20.01 -16.41 10.05
N ASP A 321 -18.89 -17.14 9.94
CA ASP A 321 -18.08 -17.60 11.06
C ASP A 321 -17.53 -16.42 11.88
N GLU A 322 -17.07 -15.35 11.22
CA GLU A 322 -16.53 -14.15 11.88
C GLU A 322 -17.60 -13.28 12.54
N VAL A 323 -18.80 -13.18 11.96
CA VAL A 323 -19.95 -12.51 12.58
C VAL A 323 -20.34 -13.27 13.86
N GLU A 324 -20.47 -14.60 13.79
CA GLU A 324 -20.80 -15.41 14.96
C GLU A 324 -19.74 -15.28 16.06
N ARG A 325 -18.45 -15.28 15.68
CA ARG A 325 -17.35 -15.07 16.62
C ARG A 325 -17.41 -13.70 17.27
N TYR A 326 -17.60 -12.63 16.49
CA TYR A 326 -17.67 -11.26 16.97
C TYR A 326 -18.81 -11.09 17.99
N LEU A 327 -20.01 -11.59 17.68
CA LEU A 327 -21.20 -11.51 18.55
C LEU A 327 -21.10 -12.36 19.84
N LYS A 328 -20.20 -13.34 19.90
CA LYS A 328 -19.95 -14.13 21.11
C LYS A 328 -18.96 -13.45 22.06
N VAL A 329 -18.00 -12.72 21.50
CA VAL A 329 -16.89 -12.10 22.24
C VAL A 329 -17.25 -10.69 22.72
N CYS A 330 -18.01 -9.96 21.90
CA CYS A 330 -18.48 -8.61 22.17
C CYS A 330 -19.92 -8.64 22.65
#